data_AF-A0A5N4AJ59-F1
#
_entry.id   AF-A0A5N4AJ59-F1
#
_cell.length_a   1.000
_cell.length_b   1.000
_cell.length_c   1.000
_cell.angle_alpha   90.00
_cell.angle_beta   90.00
_cell.angle_gamma   90.00
#
_symmetry.space_group_name_H-M   'P 1'
#
loop_
_entity.id
_entity.type
_entity.pdbx_description
1 polymer ?
#
loop_
_entity_poly.entity_id
_entity_poly.type
_entity_poly.pdbx_seq_one_letter_code
_entity_poly.pdbx_strand_id
1 'polypeptide(L)'
;MGKVLAIASACALNVCGTYVFRTPVNLECIPYPSYLLFLVAVFYLLWNIPLNPYPSCFRGLIKPFSLVIEFMVSVLLVEVLMADFWCPLHMKFVAFIPTIPDHVRDLMMSIDVDSYYVTNGLDVLKSESALVASSYALSVFLLLCMLHSCRALDFRLLKSGVGAFAADVNKRTMRFLKSIVPFLPPSNEARGFGRSWKRDSDSDFSDIM
;
A
#
# COMPACT_ATOMS: atom_id res chain seq x y z
N MET A 1 -5.44 11.50 14.90
CA MET A 1 -4.77 11.86 13.63
C MET A 1 -3.24 11.78 13.69
N GLY A 2 -2.59 11.76 14.88
CA GLY A 2 -1.13 11.66 15.00
C GLY A 2 -0.50 10.41 14.36
N LYS A 3 -1.09 9.23 14.60
CA LYS A 3 -0.65 7.95 14.03
C LYS A 3 -0.42 7.95 12.52
N VAL A 4 -1.36 8.52 11.79
CA VAL A 4 -1.33 8.62 10.32
C VAL A 4 -0.12 9.42 9.88
N LEU A 5 0.07 10.58 10.52
CA LEU A 5 1.15 11.50 10.24
C LEU A 5 2.50 10.87 10.61
N ALA A 6 2.57 10.15 11.74
CA ALA A 6 3.75 9.41 12.18
C ALA A 6 4.16 8.31 11.19
N ILE A 7 3.21 7.50 10.71
CA ILE A 7 3.49 6.45 9.72
C ILE A 7 3.86 7.07 8.37
N ALA A 8 3.12 8.09 7.91
CA ALA A 8 3.40 8.77 6.65
C ALA A 8 4.79 9.43 6.66
N SER A 9 5.15 10.09 7.75
CA SER A 9 6.48 10.70 7.91
C SER A 9 7.59 9.64 8.03
N ALA A 10 7.35 8.50 8.69
CA ALA A 10 8.30 7.39 8.72
C ALA A 10 8.56 6.80 7.31
N CYS A 11 7.50 6.61 6.51
CA CYS A 11 7.63 6.19 5.12
C CYS A 11 8.35 7.25 4.28
N ALA A 12 8.03 8.54 4.44
CA ALA A 12 8.69 9.62 3.72
C ALA A 12 10.19 9.70 4.07
N LEU A 13 10.55 9.52 5.35
CA LEU A 13 11.92 9.47 5.82
C LEU A 13 12.72 8.36 5.11
N ASN A 14 12.12 7.15 5.02
CA ASN A 14 12.69 6.01 4.31
C ASN A 14 12.81 6.27 2.79
N VAL A 15 11.83 6.94 2.16
CA VAL A 15 11.92 7.32 0.74
C VAL A 15 13.07 8.30 0.49
N CYS A 16 13.29 9.24 1.41
CA CYS A 16 14.42 10.16 1.34
C CYS A 16 15.79 9.51 1.62
N GLY A 17 15.82 8.21 1.95
CA GLY A 17 17.05 7.49 2.27
C GLY A 17 17.64 7.86 3.64
N THR A 18 16.85 8.46 4.52
CA THR A 18 17.26 8.81 5.89
C THR A 18 16.82 7.70 6.84
N TYR A 19 17.78 7.03 7.46
CA TYR A 19 17.54 5.92 8.40
C TYR A 19 17.99 6.31 9.80
N VAL A 20 17.18 6.00 10.81
CA VAL A 20 17.40 6.38 12.21
C VAL A 20 17.96 5.23 13.03
N PHE A 21 17.42 4.03 12.89
CA PHE A 21 17.79 2.88 13.71
C PHE A 21 18.59 1.84 12.92
N ARG A 22 18.23 1.59 11.66
CA ARG A 22 18.84 0.54 10.84
C ARG A 22 18.90 0.94 9.38
N THR A 23 20.10 0.86 8.81
CA THR A 23 20.33 0.97 7.38
C THR A 23 20.09 -0.39 6.72
N PRO A 24 19.17 -0.49 5.73
CA PRO A 24 18.97 -1.73 4.99
C PRO A 24 20.22 -2.04 4.15
N VAL A 25 20.68 -3.29 4.20
CA VAL A 25 21.79 -3.75 3.37
C VAL A 25 21.25 -4.05 1.96
N ASN A 26 22.01 -3.71 0.91
CA ASN A 26 21.67 -4.00 -0.50
C ASN A 26 20.46 -3.24 -1.08
N LEU A 27 20.19 -2.02 -0.61
CA LEU A 27 19.16 -1.15 -1.22
C LEU A 27 19.40 -0.88 -2.71
N GLU A 28 20.66 -0.79 -3.13
CA GLU A 28 21.04 -0.56 -4.53
C GLU A 28 20.59 -1.67 -5.48
N CYS A 29 20.37 -2.88 -4.96
CA CYS A 29 19.95 -4.04 -5.74
C CYS A 29 18.42 -4.11 -5.93
N ILE A 30 17.65 -3.20 -5.33
CA ILE A 30 16.18 -3.22 -5.36
C ILE A 30 15.68 -2.17 -6.36
N PRO A 31 14.85 -2.56 -7.34
CA PRO A 31 14.21 -1.59 -8.22
C PRO A 31 13.38 -0.58 -7.42
N TYR A 32 13.68 0.70 -7.55
CA TYR A 32 13.03 1.77 -6.79
C TYR A 32 11.49 1.73 -6.83
N PRO A 33 10.83 1.44 -7.96
CA PRO A 33 9.37 1.34 -7.98
C PRO A 33 8.81 0.13 -7.21
N SER A 34 9.54 -0.99 -7.17
CA SER A 34 9.20 -2.18 -6.37
C SER A 34 9.28 -1.85 -4.88
N TYR A 35 10.33 -1.14 -4.48
CA TYR A 35 10.48 -0.58 -3.14
C TYR A 35 9.31 0.34 -2.74
N LEU A 36 8.89 1.26 -3.61
CA LEU A 36 7.74 2.14 -3.33
C LEU A 36 6.44 1.35 -3.13
N LEU A 37 6.18 0.33 -3.95
CA LEU A 37 4.99 -0.52 -3.80
C LEU A 37 5.00 -1.27 -2.46
N PHE A 38 6.16 -1.76 -2.04
CA PHE A 38 6.31 -2.39 -0.73
C PHE A 38 6.07 -1.39 0.41
N LEU A 39 6.62 -0.16 0.35
CA LEU A 39 6.36 0.87 1.35
C LEU A 39 4.88 1.25 1.45
N VAL A 40 4.17 1.29 0.32
CA VAL A 40 2.71 1.48 0.32
C VAL A 40 2.02 0.32 1.02
N ALA A 41 2.45 -0.93 0.80
CA ALA A 41 1.93 -2.09 1.51
C ALA A 41 2.17 -2.01 3.03
N VAL A 42 3.37 -1.59 3.45
CA VAL A 42 3.72 -1.37 4.86
C VAL A 42 2.89 -0.25 5.48
N PHE A 43 2.67 0.85 4.75
CA PHE A 43 1.79 1.93 5.20
C PHE A 43 0.38 1.41 5.50
N TYR A 44 -0.20 0.63 4.58
CA TYR A 44 -1.52 0.04 4.79
C TYR A 44 -1.55 -0.96 5.94
N LEU A 45 -0.49 -1.75 6.10
CA LEU A 45 -0.33 -2.69 7.20
C LEU A 45 -0.31 -1.95 8.54
N LEU A 46 0.61 -1.00 8.73
CA LEU A 46 0.77 -0.24 9.97
C LEU A 46 -0.47 0.60 10.30
N TRP A 47 -1.17 1.10 9.29
CA TRP A 47 -2.43 1.80 9.50
C TRP A 47 -3.53 0.91 10.07
N ASN A 48 -3.67 -0.31 9.56
CA ASN A 48 -4.82 -1.19 9.85
C ASN A 48 -4.54 -2.22 10.93
N ILE A 49 -3.31 -2.33 11.45
CA ILE A 49 -3.02 -3.23 12.56
C ILE A 49 -3.86 -2.81 13.78
N PRO A 50 -4.71 -3.71 14.33
CA PRO A 50 -5.54 -3.42 15.50
C PRO A 50 -4.71 -3.33 16.80
N LEU A 51 -3.53 -3.95 16.81
CA LEU A 51 -2.52 -3.77 17.83
C LEU A 51 -1.92 -2.38 17.67
N ASN A 52 -2.52 -1.39 18.32
CA ASN A 52 -1.96 -0.06 18.42
C ASN A 52 -0.45 -0.18 18.70
N PRO A 53 0.46 0.16 17.75
CA PRO A 53 1.90 -0.03 17.94
C PRO A 53 2.42 0.80 19.11
N TYR A 54 1.60 1.75 19.56
CA TYR A 54 1.74 2.51 20.76
C TYR A 54 1.41 1.70 22.03
N PRO A 55 2.41 1.38 22.88
CA PRO A 55 2.18 0.68 24.13
C PRO A 55 1.18 1.43 25.00
N SER A 56 0.25 0.70 25.64
CA SER A 56 -0.76 1.28 26.54
C SER A 56 -0.13 2.17 27.63
N CYS A 57 1.09 1.84 28.05
CA CYS A 57 1.87 2.56 29.06
C CYS A 57 2.13 4.03 28.71
N PHE A 58 2.17 4.40 27.42
CA PHE A 58 2.46 5.78 27.01
C PHE A 58 1.20 6.61 26.76
N ARG A 59 -0.02 6.06 26.88
CA ARG A 59 -1.27 6.78 26.58
C ARG A 59 -1.58 7.94 27.53
N GLY A 60 -0.88 8.02 28.66
CA GLY A 60 -0.97 9.13 29.60
C GLY A 60 0.01 10.29 29.37
N LEU A 61 0.93 10.21 28.39
CA LEU A 61 1.88 11.30 28.15
C LEU A 61 1.24 12.53 27.50
N ILE A 62 1.84 13.69 27.77
CA ILE A 62 1.49 14.97 27.16
C ILE A 62 1.57 14.83 25.63
N LYS A 63 0.52 15.30 24.92
CA LYS A 63 0.30 15.14 23.47
C LYS A 63 1.54 15.23 22.55
N PRO A 64 2.48 16.18 22.68
CA PRO A 64 3.66 16.24 21.82
C PRO A 64 4.60 15.02 22.00
N PHE A 65 4.85 14.57 23.23
CA PHE A 65 5.71 13.41 23.47
C PHE A 65 5.10 12.11 22.94
N SER A 66 3.78 11.99 23.06
CA SER A 66 3.05 10.86 22.48
C SER A 66 3.26 10.76 20.96
N LEU A 67 3.23 11.89 20.24
CA LEU A 67 3.43 11.93 18.80
C LEU A 67 4.87 11.58 18.39
N VAL A 68 5.87 12.05 19.15
CA VAL A 68 7.28 11.71 18.91
C VAL A 68 7.52 10.20 19.10
N ILE A 69 6.94 9.60 20.15
CA ILE A 69 7.05 8.16 20.38
C ILE A 69 6.33 7.38 19.27
N GLU A 70 5.13 7.80 18.86
CA GLU A 70 4.42 7.20 17.72
C GLU A 70 5.26 7.25 16.44
N PHE A 71 5.93 8.37 16.18
CA PHE A 71 6.86 8.51 15.05
C PHE A 71 8.05 7.57 15.16
N MET A 72 8.76 7.56 16.29
CA MET A 72 9.94 6.71 16.48
C MET A 72 9.61 5.21 16.35
N VAL A 73 8.47 4.78 16.91
CA VAL A 73 8.00 3.40 16.75
C VAL A 73 7.64 3.09 15.29
N SER A 74 7.01 4.03 14.59
CA SER A 74 6.68 3.85 13.17
C SER A 74 7.95 3.73 12.31
N VAL A 75 8.95 4.58 12.55
CA VAL A 75 10.26 4.52 11.86
C VAL A 75 10.93 3.18 12.12
N LEU A 76 10.99 2.74 13.38
CA LEU A 76 11.58 1.45 13.74
C LEU A 76 10.88 0.29 13.02
N LEU A 77 9.54 0.27 13.00
CA LEU A 77 8.79 -0.80 12.33
C LEU A 77 8.99 -0.80 10.82
N VAL A 78 9.00 0.37 10.17
CA VAL A 78 9.27 0.47 8.73
C VAL A 78 10.69 -0.02 8.42
N GLU A 79 11.69 0.42 9.18
CA GLU A 79 13.09 0.02 8.97
C GLU A 79 13.30 -1.48 9.22
N VAL A 80 12.68 -2.05 10.24
CA VAL A 80 12.74 -3.50 10.51
C VAL A 80 12.06 -4.29 9.39
N LEU A 81 10.85 -3.90 8.96
CA LEU A 81 10.17 -4.56 7.85
C LEU A 81 10.95 -4.44 6.54
N MET A 82 11.67 -3.33 6.34
CA MET A 82 12.55 -3.16 5.19
C MET A 82 13.78 -4.07 5.28
N ALA A 83 14.55 -3.95 6.35
CA ALA A 83 15.85 -4.61 6.49
C ALA A 83 15.74 -6.12 6.73
N ASP A 84 14.80 -6.55 7.57
CA ASP A 84 14.71 -7.95 8.01
C ASP A 84 13.69 -8.77 7.20
N PHE A 85 12.71 -8.12 6.56
CA PHE A 85 11.69 -8.82 5.77
C PHE A 85 11.85 -8.58 4.26
N TRP A 86 11.76 -7.33 3.78
CA TRP A 86 11.73 -7.05 2.35
C TRP A 86 13.04 -7.35 1.63
N CYS A 87 14.16 -6.80 2.10
CA CYS A 87 15.45 -6.97 1.44
C CYS A 87 15.84 -8.46 1.33
N PRO A 88 15.77 -9.28 2.41
CA PRO A 88 16.10 -10.71 2.32
C PRO A 88 15.11 -11.49 1.44
N LEU A 89 13.81 -11.17 1.51
CA LEU A 89 12.80 -11.82 0.68
C LEU A 89 13.02 -11.54 -0.80
N HIS A 90 13.23 -10.27 -1.17
CA HIS A 90 13.49 -9.87 -2.54
C HIS A 90 14.76 -10.53 -3.09
N MET A 91 15.87 -10.50 -2.32
CA MET A 91 17.13 -11.11 -2.75
C MET A 91 16.98 -12.61 -2.97
N LYS A 92 16.32 -13.34 -2.06
CA LYS A 92 16.05 -14.77 -2.23
C LYS A 92 15.16 -15.05 -3.43
N PHE A 93 14.13 -14.23 -3.63
CA PHE A 93 13.19 -14.40 -4.74
C PHE A 93 13.88 -14.18 -6.08
N VAL A 94 14.60 -13.07 -6.24
CA VAL A 94 15.34 -12.75 -7.48
C VAL A 94 16.46 -13.77 -7.74
N ALA A 95 17.10 -14.31 -6.71
CA ALA A 95 18.06 -15.39 -6.86
C ALA A 95 17.42 -16.73 -7.25
N PHE A 96 16.17 -16.98 -6.85
CA PHE A 96 15.45 -18.22 -7.14
C PHE A 96 14.89 -18.26 -8.57
N ILE A 97 14.31 -17.17 -9.07
CA ILE A 97 13.73 -17.12 -10.43
C ILE A 97 14.62 -17.70 -11.54
N PRO A 98 15.93 -17.37 -11.65
CA PRO A 98 16.77 -17.88 -12.72
C PRO A 98 17.12 -19.37 -12.57
N THR A 99 16.87 -19.98 -11.40
CA THR A 99 17.10 -21.42 -11.15
C THR A 99 15.92 -22.30 -11.57
N ILE A 100 14.74 -21.70 -11.78
CA ILE A 100 13.52 -22.42 -12.21
C ILE A 100 13.73 -23.23 -13.50
N PRO A 101 14.35 -22.70 -14.57
CA PRO A 101 14.55 -23.45 -15.81
C PRO A 101 15.39 -24.71 -15.59
N ASP A 102 16.39 -24.64 -14.71
CA ASP A 102 17.28 -25.75 -14.42
C ASP A 102 16.55 -26.83 -13.60
N HIS A 103 15.76 -26.44 -12.59
CA HIS A 103 14.90 -27.38 -11.85
C HIS A 103 13.84 -28.06 -12.73
N VAL A 104 13.25 -27.33 -13.68
CA VAL A 104 12.28 -27.91 -14.63
C VAL A 104 12.97 -28.88 -15.59
N ARG A 105 14.19 -28.57 -16.04
CA ARG A 105 15.00 -29.46 -16.87
C ARG A 105 15.29 -30.77 -16.14
N ASP A 106 15.77 -30.69 -14.90
CA ASP A 106 16.10 -31.86 -14.07
C ASP A 106 14.86 -32.75 -13.85
N LEU A 107 13.70 -32.14 -13.59
CA LEU A 107 12.45 -32.87 -13.43
C LEU A 107 12.01 -33.56 -14.74
N MET A 108 12.10 -32.87 -15.88
CA MET A 108 11.70 -33.46 -17.17
C MET A 108 12.63 -34.59 -17.59
N MET A 109 13.94 -34.46 -17.35
CA MET A 109 14.90 -35.54 -17.56
C MET A 109 14.58 -36.76 -16.70
N SER A 110 14.08 -36.57 -15.47
CA SER A 110 13.68 -37.68 -14.59
C SER A 110 12.43 -38.43 -15.05
N ILE A 111 11.61 -37.84 -15.93
CA ILE A 111 10.35 -38.41 -16.44
C ILE A 111 10.50 -38.87 -17.91
N ASP A 112 11.70 -38.80 -18.49
CA ASP A 112 12.02 -39.19 -19.88
C ASP A 112 11.16 -38.47 -20.95
N VAL A 113 10.85 -37.19 -20.70
CA VAL A 113 10.09 -36.33 -21.63
C VAL A 113 11.06 -35.37 -22.31
N ASP A 114 10.95 -35.24 -23.63
CA ASP A 114 11.75 -34.30 -24.42
C ASP A 114 11.49 -32.85 -23.97
N SER A 115 12.43 -32.30 -23.21
CA SER A 115 12.27 -31.03 -22.50
C SER A 115 12.66 -29.82 -23.34
N TYR A 116 13.23 -30.03 -24.53
CA TYR A 116 13.98 -29.02 -25.28
C TYR A 116 13.18 -27.72 -25.49
N TYR A 117 11.94 -27.82 -25.97
CA TYR A 117 11.10 -26.66 -26.26
C TYR A 117 10.62 -25.93 -25.00
N VAL A 118 10.35 -26.67 -23.91
CA VAL A 118 9.87 -26.10 -22.64
C VAL A 118 11.03 -25.37 -21.93
N THR A 119 12.22 -25.97 -21.91
CA THR A 119 13.39 -25.38 -21.25
C THR A 119 13.92 -24.15 -21.99
N ASN A 120 13.90 -24.14 -23.33
CA ASN A 120 14.32 -22.97 -24.11
C ASN A 120 13.39 -21.76 -23.89
N GLY A 121 12.08 -22.00 -23.75
CA GLY A 121 11.13 -20.94 -23.41
C GLY A 121 11.34 -20.39 -21.99
N LEU A 122 11.74 -21.25 -21.05
CA LEU A 122 12.00 -20.89 -19.66
C LEU A 122 13.33 -20.17 -19.46
N ASP A 123 14.32 -20.32 -20.34
CA ASP A 123 15.59 -19.58 -20.25
C ASP A 123 15.38 -18.04 -20.32
N VAL A 124 14.23 -17.57 -20.80
CA VAL A 124 13.84 -16.14 -20.70
C VAL A 124 13.78 -15.66 -19.24
N LEU A 125 13.55 -16.55 -18.27
CA LEU A 125 13.55 -16.22 -16.83
C LEU A 125 14.93 -15.83 -16.30
N LYS A 126 16.00 -16.18 -17.03
CA LYS A 126 17.38 -15.77 -16.70
C LYS A 126 17.70 -14.35 -17.16
N SER A 127 16.83 -13.72 -17.95
CA SER A 127 17.01 -12.35 -18.43
C SER A 127 16.80 -11.30 -17.32
N GLU A 128 17.51 -10.18 -17.41
CA GLU A 128 17.34 -9.05 -16.47
C GLU A 128 15.90 -8.50 -16.47
N SER A 129 15.24 -8.48 -17.63
CA SER A 129 13.85 -8.02 -17.75
C SER A 129 12.88 -8.92 -16.99
N ALA A 130 13.09 -10.24 -17.01
CA ALA A 130 12.32 -11.18 -16.22
C ALA A 130 12.55 -11.00 -14.71
N LEU A 131 13.80 -10.77 -14.28
CA LEU A 131 14.12 -10.49 -12.88
C LEU A 131 13.43 -9.22 -12.40
N VAL A 132 13.48 -8.14 -13.19
CA VAL A 132 12.78 -6.89 -12.89
C VAL A 132 11.27 -7.12 -12.82
N ALA A 133 10.67 -7.77 -13.81
CA ALA A 133 9.24 -8.09 -13.82
C ALA A 133 8.83 -8.93 -12.62
N SER A 134 9.66 -9.89 -12.22
CA SER A 134 9.42 -10.73 -11.04
C SER A 134 9.45 -9.94 -9.73
N SER A 135 10.36 -8.96 -9.60
CA SER A 135 10.40 -8.03 -8.46
C SER A 135 9.11 -7.23 -8.34
N TYR A 136 8.60 -6.70 -9.46
CA TYR A 136 7.30 -6.03 -9.49
C TYR A 136 6.16 -6.95 -9.11
N ALA A 137 6.13 -8.17 -9.66
CA ALA A 137 5.09 -9.15 -9.35
C ALA A 137 5.08 -9.48 -7.85
N LEU A 138 6.25 -9.65 -7.23
CA LEU A 138 6.38 -9.88 -5.78
C LEU A 138 5.83 -8.71 -4.96
N SER A 139 6.21 -7.47 -5.32
CA SER A 139 5.72 -6.28 -4.63
C SER A 139 4.22 -6.09 -4.75
N VAL A 140 3.66 -6.27 -5.96
CA VAL A 140 2.22 -6.22 -6.20
C VAL A 140 1.50 -7.32 -5.42
N PHE A 141 2.06 -8.54 -5.42
CA PHE A 141 1.52 -9.66 -4.65
C PHE A 141 1.45 -9.33 -3.15
N LEU A 142 2.55 -8.84 -2.56
CA LEU A 142 2.57 -8.43 -1.16
C LEU A 142 1.59 -7.30 -0.87
N LEU A 143 1.52 -6.29 -1.75
CA LEU A 143 0.54 -5.21 -1.63
C LEU A 143 -0.89 -5.75 -1.61
N LEU A 144 -1.22 -6.67 -2.52
CA LEU A 144 -2.51 -7.33 -2.58
C LEU A 144 -2.79 -8.17 -1.32
N CYS A 145 -1.81 -8.91 -0.82
CA CYS A 145 -1.94 -9.68 0.43
C CYS A 145 -2.16 -8.78 1.64
N MET A 146 -1.46 -7.65 1.74
CA MET A 146 -1.64 -6.69 2.83
C MET A 146 -3.01 -6.03 2.73
N LEU A 147 -3.42 -5.58 1.54
CA LEU A 147 -4.75 -5.03 1.31
C LEU A 147 -5.87 -6.03 1.62
N HIS A 148 -5.66 -7.33 1.32
CA HIS A 148 -6.58 -8.39 1.74
C HIS A 148 -6.66 -8.51 3.26
N SER A 149 -5.50 -8.61 3.91
CA SER A 149 -5.37 -8.87 5.34
C SER A 149 -5.96 -7.73 6.16
N CYS A 150 -5.81 -6.50 5.68
CA CYS A 150 -6.38 -5.30 6.26
C CYS A 150 -7.89 -5.13 5.96
N ARG A 151 -8.53 -6.09 5.25
CA ARG A 151 -9.91 -5.99 4.73
C ARG A 151 -10.16 -4.75 3.89
N ALA A 152 -9.09 -4.09 3.43
CA ALA A 152 -9.16 -2.96 2.53
C ALA A 152 -9.68 -3.42 1.16
N LEU A 153 -9.35 -4.65 0.75
CA LEU A 153 -9.90 -5.32 -0.43
C LEU A 153 -10.61 -6.63 -0.07
N ASP A 154 -11.80 -6.80 -0.61
CA ASP A 154 -12.55 -8.06 -0.50
C ASP A 154 -12.33 -8.92 -1.75
N PHE A 155 -11.41 -9.89 -1.66
CA PHE A 155 -11.13 -10.82 -2.75
C PHE A 155 -12.32 -11.75 -3.06
N ARG A 156 -13.37 -11.78 -2.21
CA ARG A 156 -14.61 -12.48 -2.54
C ARG A 156 -15.31 -11.86 -3.74
N LEU A 157 -15.11 -10.57 -4.00
CA LEU A 157 -15.62 -9.89 -5.20
C LEU A 157 -14.90 -10.33 -6.48
N LEU A 158 -13.71 -10.93 -6.37
CA LEU A 158 -13.01 -11.49 -7.52
C LEU A 158 -13.79 -12.66 -8.14
N LYS A 159 -14.59 -13.39 -7.35
CA LYS A 159 -15.53 -14.41 -7.86
C LYS A 159 -16.61 -13.82 -8.78
N SER A 160 -16.92 -12.53 -8.62
CA SER A 160 -17.88 -11.80 -9.46
C SER A 160 -17.23 -11.14 -10.69
N GLY A 161 -15.92 -11.32 -10.88
CA GLY A 161 -15.18 -10.87 -12.06
C GLY A 161 -14.15 -9.77 -11.76
N VAL A 162 -13.10 -9.73 -12.59
CA VAL A 162 -11.96 -8.80 -12.44
C VAL A 162 -12.39 -7.34 -12.53
N GLY A 163 -13.38 -7.01 -13.37
CA GLY A 163 -13.90 -5.65 -13.51
C GLY A 163 -14.61 -5.13 -12.24
N ALA A 164 -15.40 -5.98 -11.58
CA ALA A 164 -16.07 -5.63 -10.32
C ALA A 164 -15.07 -5.45 -9.18
N PHE A 165 -14.03 -6.29 -9.14
CA PHE A 165 -12.92 -6.17 -8.20
C PHE A 165 -12.13 -4.87 -8.43
N ALA A 166 -11.75 -4.56 -9.67
CA ALA A 166 -11.05 -3.32 -10.00
C ALA A 166 -11.86 -2.07 -9.67
N ALA A 167 -13.18 -2.10 -9.88
CA ALA A 167 -14.08 -1.01 -9.50
C ALA A 167 -14.16 -0.82 -7.97
N ASP A 168 -14.20 -1.90 -7.18
CA ASP A 168 -14.18 -1.81 -5.70
C ASP A 168 -12.83 -1.30 -5.19
N VAL A 169 -11.71 -1.79 -5.75
CA VAL A 169 -10.36 -1.27 -5.49
C VAL A 169 -10.35 0.24 -5.74
N ASN A 170 -10.75 0.69 -6.92
CA ASN A 170 -10.73 2.10 -7.28
C ASN A 170 -11.66 2.95 -6.38
N LYS A 171 -12.86 2.44 -6.08
CA LYS A 171 -13.83 3.11 -5.19
C LYS A 171 -13.31 3.24 -3.76
N ARG A 172 -12.61 2.24 -3.24
CA ARG A 172 -12.02 2.28 -1.90
C ARG A 172 -10.79 3.16 -1.88
N THR A 173 -9.89 3.05 -2.86
CA THR A 173 -8.73 3.94 -3.01
C THR A 173 -9.15 5.40 -3.15
N MET A 174 -10.20 5.72 -3.93
CA MET A 174 -10.75 7.08 -4.02
C MET A 174 -11.38 7.57 -2.70
N ARG A 175 -12.08 6.70 -1.96
CA ARG A 175 -12.58 7.06 -0.62
C ARG A 175 -11.44 7.31 0.35
N PHE A 176 -10.35 6.54 0.26
CA PHE A 176 -9.12 6.74 1.01
C PHE A 176 -8.47 8.10 0.68
N LEU A 177 -8.28 8.41 -0.60
CA LEU A 177 -7.75 9.70 -1.06
C LEU A 177 -8.61 10.87 -0.56
N LYS A 178 -9.95 10.77 -0.67
CA LYS A 178 -10.86 11.80 -0.15
C LYS A 178 -10.81 11.96 1.37
N SER A 179 -10.56 10.89 2.12
CA SER A 179 -10.41 10.94 3.58
C SER A 179 -9.06 11.52 4.02
N ILE A 180 -8.03 11.48 3.18
CA ILE A 180 -6.71 12.06 3.42
C ILE A 180 -6.66 13.53 2.94
N VAL A 181 -7.49 13.89 1.94
CA VAL A 181 -7.66 15.25 1.40
C VAL A 181 -8.89 15.99 1.99
N PRO A 182 -9.01 16.21 3.32
CA PRO A 182 -9.75 17.37 3.84
C PRO A 182 -8.87 18.63 3.92
N PHE A 183 -7.60 18.55 3.53
CA PHE A 183 -6.59 19.61 3.76
C PHE A 183 -6.35 20.58 2.60
N LEU A 184 -7.08 20.46 1.48
CA LEU A 184 -7.16 21.54 0.50
C LEU A 184 -8.41 22.36 0.80
N PRO A 185 -8.30 23.69 1.04
CA PRO A 185 -9.49 24.52 1.15
C PRO A 185 -10.31 24.31 -0.12
N PRO A 186 -11.65 24.19 -0.02
CA PRO A 186 -12.48 24.09 -1.21
C PRO A 186 -12.16 25.29 -2.08
N SER A 187 -11.60 25.06 -3.28
CA SER A 187 -11.53 26.06 -4.31
C SER A 187 -12.95 26.57 -4.50
N ASN A 188 -13.16 27.85 -4.20
CA ASN A 188 -14.42 28.57 -4.37
C ASN A 188 -14.74 28.68 -5.86
N GLU A 189 -15.13 27.59 -6.50
CA GLU A 189 -15.72 27.59 -7.83
C GLU A 189 -16.82 26.53 -7.87
N ALA A 190 -17.98 26.92 -7.34
CA ALA A 190 -19.33 26.53 -7.76
C ALA A 190 -20.38 26.92 -6.70
N ARG A 191 -20.29 28.14 -6.14
CA ARG A 191 -21.49 28.82 -5.64
C ARG A 191 -22.12 29.55 -6.81
N GLY A 192 -22.92 28.81 -7.57
CA GLY A 192 -23.53 29.32 -8.80
C GLY A 192 -24.70 28.48 -9.26
N PHE A 193 -25.53 27.96 -8.35
CA PHE A 193 -26.92 27.60 -8.69
C PHE A 193 -27.79 27.89 -7.47
N GLY A 194 -28.34 29.11 -7.46
CA GLY A 194 -29.18 29.62 -6.40
C GLY A 194 -30.47 28.82 -6.28
N ARG A 195 -30.69 28.24 -5.10
CA ARG A 195 -32.06 27.97 -4.62
C ARG A 195 -32.66 29.31 -4.21
N SER A 196 -33.40 29.91 -5.13
CA SER A 196 -34.35 30.97 -4.83
C SER A 196 -35.65 30.30 -4.40
N TRP A 197 -35.92 30.26 -3.10
CA TRP A 197 -37.27 30.19 -2.54
C TRP A 197 -37.25 31.03 -1.26
N LYS A 198 -37.70 32.28 -1.38
CA LYS A 198 -38.03 33.16 -0.25
C LYS A 198 -39.19 34.08 -0.61
N ARG A 199 -40.30 33.88 0.10
CA ARG A 199 -41.45 34.77 0.45
C ARG A 199 -42.67 33.86 0.60
N ASP A 200 -43.35 33.69 1.74
CA ASP A 200 -43.59 34.54 2.90
C ASP A 200 -43.91 35.98 2.53
N SER A 201 -45.14 36.18 2.05
CA SER A 201 -45.95 37.39 2.23
C SER A 201 -47.37 37.02 1.81
N ASP A 202 -48.27 36.84 2.77
CA ASP A 202 -49.65 37.30 2.68
C ASP A 202 -50.16 37.46 4.12
N SER A 203 -49.99 38.68 4.61
CA SER A 203 -50.77 39.26 5.70
C SER A 203 -51.46 40.47 5.11
N ASP A 204 -52.79 40.47 5.09
CA ASP A 204 -53.64 41.65 5.37
C ASP A 204 -55.07 41.12 5.58
N PHE A 205 -55.61 41.18 6.80
CA PHE A 205 -56.34 42.33 7.37
C PHE A 205 -57.64 42.67 6.63
N SER A 206 -58.77 42.25 7.19
CA SER A 206 -60.02 43.00 7.40
C SER A 206 -61.09 42.02 7.90
N ASP A 207 -61.49 42.07 9.18
CA ASP A 207 -62.51 42.95 9.75
C ASP A 207 -63.96 42.66 9.29
N ILE A 208 -64.78 42.34 10.30
CA ILE A 208 -66.21 42.68 10.45
C ILE A 208 -67.26 41.74 9.81
N MET A 209 -68.12 41.23 10.71
CA MET A 209 -69.46 40.64 10.56
C MET A 209 -69.62 39.24 9.94
#